data_AF-C7GBS0-F1
#
_entry.id   AF-C7GBS0-F1
#
_cell.length_a   1.000
_cell.length_b   1.000
_cell.length_c   1.000
_cell.angle_alpha   90.00
_cell.angle_beta   90.00
_cell.angle_gamma   90.00
#
_symmetry.space_group_name_H-M   'P 1'
#
loop_
_entity.id
_entity.type
_entity.pdbx_description
1 polymer ?
#
loop_
_entity_poly.entity_id
_entity_poly.type
_entity_poly.pdbx_seq_one_letter_code
_entity_poly.pdbx_strand_id
1 'polypeptide(L)'
;MPHLYIKVYSINLYVVIHYIVRYYILIPITIQKQRYIKMKKKLLFATIILVLLAGILYYISLPDYLVFNSMSFSNGANRDTELQVIVYQYWNTDEVIAEIEAEHNQINGTPTILTINLYHSKWSFRNGYEPFYSTTINYN
;
A
#
# COMPACT_ATOMS: atom_id res chain seq x y z
N MET A 1 31.89 -66.25 -28.62
CA MET A 1 32.86 -65.20 -29.00
C MET A 1 32.19 -63.95 -29.63
N PRO A 2 31.40 -64.02 -30.73
CA PRO A 2 30.84 -62.81 -31.38
C PRO A 2 29.79 -62.05 -30.55
N HIS A 3 29.01 -62.75 -29.73
CA HIS A 3 27.97 -62.15 -28.89
C HIS A 3 28.51 -61.21 -27.81
N LEU A 4 29.74 -61.44 -27.31
CA LEU A 4 30.37 -60.59 -26.31
C LEU A 4 30.87 -59.28 -26.93
N TYR A 5 31.41 -59.36 -28.14
CA TYR A 5 31.93 -58.22 -28.90
C TYR A 5 30.82 -57.22 -29.24
N ILE A 6 29.69 -57.71 -29.77
CA ILE A 6 28.52 -56.88 -30.10
C ILE A 6 28.00 -56.13 -28.85
N LYS A 7 27.98 -56.81 -27.70
CA LYS A 7 27.53 -56.22 -26.43
C LYS A 7 28.46 -55.09 -25.96
N VAL A 8 29.78 -55.27 -26.07
CA VAL A 8 30.77 -54.25 -25.69
C VAL A 8 30.71 -53.01 -26.60
N TYR A 9 30.57 -53.19 -27.92
CA TYR A 9 30.42 -52.08 -28.86
C TYR A 9 29.12 -51.30 -28.62
N SER A 10 28.02 -52.01 -28.36
CA SER A 10 26.73 -51.38 -28.07
C SER A 10 26.76 -50.56 -26.77
N ILE A 11 27.47 -51.04 -25.74
CA ILE A 11 27.66 -50.30 -24.47
C ILE A 11 28.52 -49.06 -24.69
N ASN A 12 29.64 -49.18 -25.41
CA ASN A 12 30.50 -48.03 -25.72
C ASN A 12 29.76 -46.95 -26.53
N LEU A 13 29.00 -47.36 -27.54
CA LEU A 13 28.19 -46.46 -28.34
C LEU A 13 27.15 -45.71 -27.50
N TYR A 14 26.47 -46.41 -26.58
CA TYR A 14 25.53 -45.78 -25.66
C TYR A 14 26.19 -44.73 -24.76
N VAL A 15 27.36 -45.04 -24.21
CA VAL A 15 28.12 -44.10 -23.37
C VAL A 15 28.52 -42.85 -24.15
N VAL A 16 28.98 -43.01 -25.39
CA VAL A 16 29.36 -41.91 -26.27
C VAL A 16 28.14 -41.03 -26.60
N ILE A 17 27.02 -41.63 -27.01
CA ILE A 17 25.78 -40.89 -27.32
C ILE A 17 25.28 -40.13 -26.09
N HIS A 18 25.27 -40.77 -24.91
CA HIS A 18 24.85 -40.14 -23.67
C HIS A 18 25.74 -38.93 -23.31
N TYR A 19 27.05 -39.04 -23.53
CA TYR A 19 27.98 -37.93 -23.30
C TYR A 19 27.70 -36.75 -24.26
N ILE A 20 27.49 -37.04 -25.55
CA ILE A 20 27.17 -36.03 -26.57
C ILE A 20 25.85 -35.33 -26.22
N VAL A 21 24.78 -36.08 -25.90
CA VAL A 21 23.49 -35.51 -25.53
C VAL A 21 23.61 -34.62 -24.28
N ARG A 22 24.34 -35.09 -23.26
CA ARG A 22 24.53 -34.30 -22.04
C ARG A 22 25.28 -33.00 -22.31
N TYR A 23 26.36 -33.06 -23.08
CA TYR A 23 27.22 -31.91 -23.34
C TYR A 23 26.58 -30.88 -24.27
N TYR A 24 26.01 -31.33 -25.39
CA TYR A 24 25.51 -30.43 -26.43
C TYR A 24 24.04 -30.04 -26.26
N ILE A 25 23.25 -30.77 -25.46
CA ILE A 25 21.80 -30.51 -25.31
C ILE A 25 21.45 -30.12 -23.87
N LEU A 26 21.71 -30.98 -22.89
CA LEU A 26 21.20 -30.78 -21.52
C LEU A 26 21.88 -29.58 -20.81
N ILE A 27 23.20 -29.46 -20.92
CA ILE A 27 23.95 -28.37 -20.27
C ILE A 27 23.48 -26.98 -20.79
N PRO A 28 23.40 -26.71 -22.10
CA PRO A 28 22.88 -25.44 -22.61
C PRO A 28 21.46 -25.11 -22.13
N ILE A 29 20.54 -26.09 -22.13
CA ILE A 29 19.15 -25.89 -21.69
C ILE A 29 19.09 -25.50 -20.21
N THR A 30 19.87 -26.18 -19.36
CA THR A 30 19.88 -25.88 -17.91
C THR A 30 20.44 -24.49 -17.63
N ILE A 31 21.48 -24.05 -18.36
CA ILE A 31 22.04 -22.70 -18.25
C ILE A 31 20.99 -21.65 -18.66
N GLN A 32 20.29 -21.86 -19.78
CA GLN A 32 19.22 -20.94 -20.22
C GLN A 32 18.08 -20.87 -19.20
N LYS A 33 17.67 -22.01 -18.65
CA LYS A 33 16.65 -22.09 -17.58
C LYS A 33 17.10 -21.34 -16.33
N GLN A 34 18.35 -21.51 -15.88
CA GLN A 34 18.90 -20.78 -14.74
C GLN A 34 18.95 -19.26 -15.00
N ARG A 35 19.36 -18.83 -16.21
CA ARG A 35 19.35 -17.42 -16.62
C ARG A 35 17.94 -16.84 -16.61
N TYR A 36 16.97 -17.55 -17.18
CA TYR A 36 15.57 -17.15 -17.18
C TYR A 36 15.03 -17.00 -15.75
N ILE A 37 15.28 -17.97 -14.87
CA ILE A 37 14.88 -17.90 -13.46
C ILE A 37 15.53 -16.70 -12.77
N LYS A 38 16.83 -16.45 -13.00
CA LYS A 38 17.55 -15.29 -12.45
C LYS A 38 16.96 -13.96 -12.92
N MET A 39 16.63 -13.82 -14.21
CA MET A 39 16.00 -12.62 -14.76
C MET A 39 14.58 -12.41 -14.21
N LYS A 40 13.78 -13.48 -14.11
CA LYS A 40 12.41 -13.42 -13.58
C LYS A 40 12.39 -12.98 -12.11
N LYS A 41 13.35 -13.46 -11.30
CA LYS A 41 13.53 -12.99 -9.91
C LYS A 41 13.86 -11.50 -9.84
N LYS A 42 14.79 -11.01 -10.67
CA LYS A 42 15.12 -9.57 -10.74
C LYS A 42 13.91 -8.71 -11.11
N LEU A 43 13.13 -9.15 -12.09
CA LEU A 43 11.91 -8.45 -12.50
C LEU A 43 10.89 -8.40 -11.36
N LEU A 44 10.71 -9.51 -10.64
CA LEU A 44 9.83 -9.55 -9.47
C LEU A 44 10.27 -8.55 -8.40
N PHE A 45 11.57 -8.52 -8.06
CA PHE A 45 12.11 -7.55 -7.10
C PHE A 45 11.90 -6.10 -7.56
N ALA A 46 12.18 -5.80 -8.84
CA ALA A 46 11.95 -4.46 -9.39
C ALA A 46 10.47 -4.06 -9.32
N THR A 47 9.56 -5.01 -9.58
CA THR A 47 8.11 -4.78 -9.49
C THR A 47 7.68 -4.49 -8.06
N ILE A 48 8.18 -5.25 -7.07
CA ILE A 48 7.87 -5.01 -5.66
C ILE A 48 8.36 -3.62 -5.23
N ILE A 49 9.59 -3.25 -5.61
CA ILE A 49 10.15 -1.93 -5.31
C ILE A 49 9.29 -0.82 -5.94
N LEU A 50 8.85 -1.00 -7.19
CA LEU A 50 8.00 -0.02 -7.88
C LEU A 50 6.65 0.15 -7.17
N VAL A 51 6.02 -0.95 -6.75
CA VAL A 51 4.74 -0.92 -6.01
C VAL A 51 4.92 -0.23 -4.65
N LEU A 52 6.00 -0.53 -3.93
CA LEU A 52 6.30 0.13 -2.66
C LEU A 52 6.54 1.63 -2.85
N LEU A 53 7.30 2.02 -3.86
CA LEU A 53 7.55 3.42 -4.19
C LEU A 53 6.26 4.16 -4.54
N ALA A 54 5.40 3.55 -5.36
CA ALA A 54 4.09 4.09 -5.69
C ALA A 54 3.21 4.26 -4.44
N GLY A 55 3.23 3.30 -3.51
CA GLY A 55 2.53 3.39 -2.24
C GLY A 55 3.03 4.53 -1.35
N ILE A 56 4.35 4.74 -1.27
CA ILE A 56 4.95 5.86 -0.52
C ILE A 56 4.56 7.20 -1.15
N LEU A 57 4.66 7.33 -2.47
CA LEU A 57 4.26 8.54 -3.19
C LEU A 57 2.77 8.85 -2.99
N TYR A 58 1.92 7.82 -3.02
CA TYR A 58 0.50 7.96 -2.72
C TYR A 58 0.27 8.46 -1.29
N TYR A 59 0.98 7.90 -0.31
CA TYR A 59 0.87 8.32 1.08
C TYR A 59 1.28 9.80 1.28
N ILE A 60 2.37 10.24 0.65
CA ILE A 60 2.81 11.64 0.71
C ILE A 60 1.83 12.59 0.01
N SER A 61 1.11 12.12 -1.01
CA SER A 61 0.11 12.92 -1.73
C SER A 61 -1.23 13.05 -1.01
N LEU A 62 -1.45 12.32 0.08
CA LEU A 62 -2.68 12.46 0.88
C LEU A 62 -2.64 13.79 1.63
N PRO A 63 -3.79 14.48 1.75
CA PRO A 63 -3.89 15.66 2.59
C PRO A 63 -3.66 15.27 4.06
N ASP A 64 -3.34 16.24 4.91
CA ASP A 64 -3.09 15.97 6.33
C ASP A 64 -4.36 15.47 7.03
N TYR A 65 -5.51 16.02 6.63
CA TYR A 65 -6.82 15.61 7.10
C TYR A 65 -7.88 15.69 5.98
N LEU A 66 -9.05 15.11 6.26
CA LEU A 66 -10.23 15.19 5.41
C LEU A 66 -11.48 15.33 6.28
N VAL A 67 -12.14 16.48 6.22
CA VAL A 67 -13.49 16.66 6.78
C VAL A 67 -14.47 15.90 5.89
N PHE A 68 -15.11 14.86 6.41
CA PHE A 68 -15.99 14.00 5.61
C PHE A 68 -17.46 14.09 5.98
N ASN A 69 -17.78 14.69 7.13
CA ASN A 69 -19.14 14.99 7.53
C ASN A 69 -19.15 16.28 8.35
N SER A 70 -20.19 17.09 8.15
CA SER A 70 -20.44 18.32 8.90
C SER A 70 -21.93 18.39 9.19
N MET A 71 -22.28 18.48 10.47
CA MET A 71 -23.66 18.63 10.92
C MET A 71 -23.78 19.95 11.67
N SER A 72 -24.70 20.81 11.25
CA SER A 72 -24.96 22.09 11.91
C SER A 72 -26.39 22.15 12.40
N PHE A 73 -26.58 22.53 13.66
CA PHE A 73 -27.86 22.69 14.32
C PHE A 73 -28.03 24.14 14.76
N SER A 74 -29.16 24.76 14.43
CA SER A 74 -29.43 26.17 14.75
C SER A 74 -30.66 26.28 15.67
N ASN A 75 -30.52 27.07 16.73
CA ASN A 75 -31.60 27.39 17.66
C ASN A 75 -31.60 28.89 17.99
N GLY A 76 -32.48 29.64 17.32
CA GLY A 76 -32.52 31.10 17.44
C GLY A 76 -31.22 31.73 16.91
N ALA A 77 -30.52 32.47 17.78
CA ALA A 77 -29.23 33.07 17.45
C ALA A 77 -28.03 32.11 17.61
N ASN A 78 -28.23 30.94 18.22
CA ASN A 78 -27.16 29.98 18.46
C ASN A 78 -27.06 28.98 17.29
N ARG A 79 -25.83 28.66 16.88
CA ARG A 79 -25.56 27.64 15.87
C ARG A 79 -24.42 26.73 16.33
N ASP A 80 -24.73 25.47 16.60
CA ASP A 80 -23.75 24.48 17.01
C ASP A 80 -23.36 23.64 15.78
N THR A 81 -22.07 23.38 15.59
CA THR A 81 -21.58 22.63 14.43
C THR A 81 -20.63 21.52 14.87
N GLU A 82 -20.85 20.32 14.34
CA GLU A 82 -20.05 19.13 14.61
C GLU A 82 -19.39 18.65 13.31
N LEU A 83 -18.07 18.52 13.35
CA LEU A 83 -17.25 18.04 12.24
C LEU A 83 -16.72 16.66 12.54
N GLN A 84 -16.87 15.75 11.57
CA GLN A 84 -16.22 14.45 11.59
C GLN A 84 -15.06 14.46 10.59
N VAL A 85 -13.85 14.24 11.09
CA VAL A 85 -12.60 14.44 10.34
C VAL A 85 -11.76 13.18 10.37
N ILE A 86 -11.16 12.81 9.23
CA ILE A 86 -10.15 11.76 9.17
C ILE A 86 -8.78 12.43 9.16
N VAL A 87 -7.88 11.97 10.01
CA VAL A 87 -6.49 12.45 10.03
C VAL A 87 -5.60 11.40 9.40
N TYR A 88 -4.93 11.76 8.31
CA TYR A 88 -3.94 10.90 7.64
C TYR A 88 -2.54 11.13 8.21
N GLN A 89 -2.21 12.38 8.51
CA GLN A 89 -0.90 12.79 9.00
C GLN A 89 -1.03 13.41 10.40
N TYR A 90 -0.46 12.75 11.41
CA TYR A 90 -0.72 13.05 12.84
C TYR A 90 0.43 13.83 13.50
N TRP A 91 1.15 14.66 12.75
CA TRP A 91 2.38 15.28 13.26
C TRP A 91 2.12 16.26 14.39
N ASN A 92 1.03 17.04 14.31
CA ASN A 92 0.66 18.04 15.30
C ASN A 92 -0.87 18.25 15.34
N THR A 93 -1.54 17.61 16.30
CA THR A 93 -3.01 17.67 16.42
C THR A 93 -3.51 19.11 16.61
N ASP A 94 -2.80 19.93 17.39
CA ASP A 94 -3.26 21.29 17.72
C ASP A 94 -3.25 22.21 16.49
N GLU A 95 -2.23 22.07 15.64
CA GLU A 95 -2.13 22.82 14.37
C GLU A 95 -3.21 22.38 13.37
N VAL A 96 -3.44 21.07 13.23
CA VAL A 96 -4.51 20.53 12.39
C VAL A 96 -5.88 21.01 12.85
N ILE A 97 -6.13 21.05 14.16
CA ILE A 97 -7.38 21.58 14.72
C ILE A 97 -7.55 23.06 14.38
N ALA A 98 -6.51 23.88 14.55
CA ALA A 98 -6.56 25.30 14.24
C ALA A 98 -6.81 25.57 12.74
N GLU A 99 -6.22 24.73 11.87
CA GLU A 99 -6.45 24.81 10.43
C GLU A 99 -7.89 24.43 10.06
N ILE A 100 -8.40 23.31 10.60
CA ILE A 100 -9.79 22.87 10.41
C ILE A 100 -10.77 23.96 10.87
N GLU A 101 -10.51 24.54 12.04
CA GLU A 101 -11.30 25.64 12.61
C GLU A 101 -11.33 26.85 11.66
N ALA A 102 -10.15 27.30 11.22
CA ALA A 102 -10.01 28.46 10.35
C ALA A 102 -10.68 28.25 9.00
N GLU A 103 -10.46 27.11 8.35
CA GLU A 103 -11.10 26.77 7.06
C GLU A 103 -12.62 26.68 7.20
N HIS A 104 -13.10 25.99 8.24
CA HIS A 104 -14.53 25.88 8.51
C HIS A 104 -15.16 27.27 8.66
N ASN A 105 -14.56 28.12 9.49
CA ASN A 105 -15.10 29.45 9.78
C ASN A 105 -15.02 30.38 8.55
N GLN A 106 -13.98 30.23 7.72
CA GLN A 106 -13.86 30.98 6.47
C GLN A 106 -14.98 30.64 5.49
N ILE A 107 -15.34 29.36 5.37
CA ILE A 107 -16.32 28.89 4.38
C ILE A 107 -17.76 29.04 4.90
N ASN A 108 -18.00 28.66 6.16
CA ASN A 108 -19.35 28.50 6.73
C ASN A 108 -19.70 29.59 7.75
N GLY A 109 -18.80 30.52 8.04
CA GLY A 109 -18.90 31.49 9.13
C GLY A 109 -18.65 30.87 10.51
N THR A 110 -18.53 31.69 11.54
CA THR A 110 -18.25 31.26 12.91
C THR A 110 -19.53 30.73 13.59
N PRO A 111 -19.58 29.46 14.03
CA PRO A 111 -20.68 28.95 14.85
C PRO A 111 -20.58 29.47 16.29
N THR A 112 -21.58 29.20 17.12
CA THR A 112 -21.52 29.41 18.56
C THR A 112 -20.61 28.38 19.22
N ILE A 113 -20.78 27.11 18.84
CA ILE A 113 -19.96 25.99 19.29
C ILE A 113 -19.48 25.22 18.06
N LEU A 114 -18.19 24.90 18.01
CA LEU A 114 -17.60 24.01 17.03
C LEU A 114 -17.00 22.79 17.71
N THR A 115 -17.57 21.62 17.48
CA THR A 115 -17.04 20.33 17.93
C THR A 115 -16.31 19.66 16.77
N ILE A 116 -15.05 19.27 16.97
CA ILE A 116 -14.22 18.60 15.97
C ILE A 116 -13.85 17.23 16.50
N ASN A 117 -14.31 16.19 15.80
CA ASN A 117 -14.05 14.79 16.12
C ASN A 117 -13.09 14.19 15.11
N LEU A 118 -11.95 13.70 15.59
CA LEU A 118 -10.89 13.15 14.76
C LEU A 118 -10.90 11.61 14.78
N TYR A 119 -10.82 11.00 13.60
CA TYR A 119 -10.83 9.55 13.38
C TYR A 119 -9.64 9.10 12.54
N HIS A 120 -9.17 7.87 12.79
CA HIS A 120 -8.12 7.27 11.97
C HIS A 120 -8.62 6.86 10.58
N SER A 121 -9.94 6.62 10.44
CA SER A 121 -10.52 6.19 9.17
C SER A 121 -12.04 6.37 9.15
N LYS A 122 -12.61 6.43 7.93
CA LYS A 122 -14.08 6.32 7.74
C LYS A 122 -14.63 5.01 8.28
N TRP A 123 -13.84 3.94 8.25
CA TRP A 123 -14.26 2.64 8.73
C TRP A 123 -14.49 2.67 10.24
N SER A 124 -13.62 3.33 11.01
CA SER A 124 -13.79 3.52 12.46
C SER A 124 -15.11 4.22 12.78
N PHE A 125 -15.39 5.34 12.13
CA PHE A 125 -16.66 6.07 12.28
C PHE A 125 -17.88 5.21 11.95
N ARG A 126 -17.84 4.48 10.81
CA ARG A 126 -18.96 3.64 10.36
C ARG A 126 -19.29 2.48 11.31
N ASN A 127 -18.29 1.99 12.05
CA ASN A 127 -18.49 0.92 13.03
C ASN A 127 -18.83 1.47 14.43
N GLY A 128 -19.06 2.78 14.57
CA GLY A 128 -19.44 3.39 15.84
C GLY A 128 -18.32 3.45 16.87
N TYR A 129 -17.06 3.34 16.45
CA TYR A 129 -15.94 3.62 17.35
C TYR A 129 -15.94 5.10 17.71
N GLU A 130 -15.50 5.42 18.93
CA GLU A 130 -15.31 6.79 19.38
C GLU A 130 -14.16 7.46 18.59
N PRO A 131 -14.20 8.80 18.42
CA PRO A 131 -13.07 9.52 17.88
C PRO A 131 -11.86 9.33 18.80
N PHE A 132 -10.66 9.25 18.23
CA PHE A 132 -9.44 9.13 19.04
C PHE A 132 -9.15 10.45 19.80
N TYR A 133 -9.68 11.56 19.30
CA TYR A 133 -9.54 12.90 19.86
C TYR A 133 -10.77 13.71 19.49
N SER A 134 -11.30 14.44 20.46
CA SER A 134 -12.41 15.35 20.27
C SER A 134 -12.11 16.64 21.01
N THR A 135 -12.40 17.77 20.37
CA THR A 135 -12.32 19.09 20.98
C THR A 135 -13.57 19.88 20.70
N THR A 136 -13.93 20.77 21.61
CA THR A 136 -15.07 21.66 21.49
C THR A 136 -14.61 23.09 21.75
N ILE A 137 -14.84 23.95 20.77
CA ILE A 137 -14.49 25.36 20.78
C ILE A 137 -15.78 26.15 20.98
N ASN A 138 -15.79 27.04 21.97
CA ASN A 138 -16.92 27.93 22.24
C ASN A 138 -16.52 29.37 21.88
N TYR A 139 -17.32 30.01 21.03
CA TYR A 139 -17.11 31.38 20.57
C TYR A 139 -17.93 32.43 21.33
N ASN A 140 -18.86 32.01 22.20
CA ASN A 140 -19.66 32.88 23.06
C ASN A 140 -18.92 33.30 24.34
#